data_AF-A0A1E5T1T6-F1
#
_entry.id   AF-A0A1E5T1T6-F1
#
_cell.length_a   1.000
_cell.length_b   1.000
_cell.length_c   1.000
_cell.angle_alpha   90.00
_cell.angle_beta   90.00
_cell.angle_gamma   90.00
#
_symmetry.space_group_name_H-M   'P 1'
#
loop_
_entity.id
_entity.type
_entity.pdbx_description
1 polymer ?
#
loop_
_entity_poly.entity_id
_entity_poly.type
_entity_poly.pdbx_seq_one_letter_code
_entity_poly.pdbx_strand_id
1 'polypeptide(L)'
;MKSLKTHLALFTLFSFFFLASCGEDVVTDREQMQTELQAAINEFRIDNITIHFGETSILFNQEDFSLENGFLVIDGNRKYDLDKVRRYDVNRTSMTIYFL
;
A
#
# COMPACT_ATOMS: atom_id res chain seq x y z
N MET A 1 48.41 2.04 -17.96
CA MET A 1 48.42 3.07 -16.89
C MET A 1 47.18 3.95 -17.04
N LYS A 2 46.58 4.30 -15.90
CA LYS A 2 45.36 5.11 -15.63
C LYS A 2 45.27 6.36 -16.53
N SER A 3 44.12 6.95 -16.88
CA SER A 3 43.04 7.42 -16.01
C SER A 3 41.90 7.98 -16.89
N LEU A 4 40.68 7.46 -16.77
CA LEU A 4 39.51 8.11 -16.13
C LEU A 4 39.25 9.56 -16.59
N LYS A 5 38.32 9.73 -17.53
CA LYS A 5 37.46 10.91 -17.64
C LYS A 5 36.01 10.47 -17.49
N THR A 6 35.43 10.94 -16.41
CA THR A 6 34.06 10.76 -15.93
C THR A 6 33.09 11.33 -16.96
N HIS A 7 32.34 10.47 -17.65
CA HIS A 7 31.12 10.89 -18.34
C HIS A 7 29.94 10.53 -17.45
N LEU A 8 29.37 11.58 -16.86
CA LEU A 8 28.07 11.57 -16.19
C LEU A 8 27.02 11.20 -17.24
N ALA A 9 26.76 9.90 -17.41
CA ALA A 9 25.69 9.41 -18.27
C ALA A 9 24.37 9.58 -17.53
N LEU A 10 23.65 10.63 -17.92
CA LEU A 10 22.26 10.91 -17.61
C LEU A 10 21.43 9.65 -17.91
N PHE A 11 20.98 8.94 -16.87
CA PHE A 11 20.15 7.75 -17.00
C PHE A 11 18.68 8.16 -17.18
N THR A 12 18.37 8.78 -18.32
CA THR A 12 17.00 8.94 -18.82
C THR A 12 16.72 7.84 -19.83
N LEU A 13 16.20 6.69 -19.37
CA LEU A 13 15.40 5.80 -20.22
C LEU A 13 14.72 4.70 -19.38
N PHE A 14 13.47 4.91 -18.98
CA PHE A 14 12.48 3.82 -18.93
C PHE A 14 11.06 4.38 -19.09
N SER A 15 10.84 5.11 -20.17
CA SER A 15 9.49 5.39 -20.68
C SER A 15 9.29 4.49 -21.89
N PHE A 16 8.76 3.28 -21.72
CA PHE A 16 8.03 2.54 -22.76
C PHE A 16 7.48 1.22 -22.21
N PHE A 17 6.38 1.30 -21.46
CA PHE A 17 5.47 0.16 -21.24
C PHE A 17 4.04 0.64 -20.97
N PHE A 18 3.46 1.47 -21.84
CA PHE A 18 2.00 1.68 -21.87
C PHE A 18 1.53 2.03 -23.29
N LEU A 19 1.62 1.07 -24.20
CA LEU A 19 0.91 1.09 -25.49
C LEU A 19 0.39 -0.32 -25.81
N ALA A 20 -0.53 -0.84 -24.99
CA ALA A 20 -1.44 -1.93 -25.36
C ALA A 20 -2.44 -2.23 -24.23
N SER A 21 -3.41 -1.35 -24.00
CA SER A 21 -4.79 -1.77 -23.69
C SER A 21 -5.68 -0.54 -23.71
N CYS A 22 -6.52 -0.46 -24.74
CA CYS A 22 -7.65 0.45 -24.81
C CYS A 22 -8.76 -0.18 -23.98
N GLY A 23 -8.71 0.11 -22.69
CA GLY A 23 -9.72 -0.14 -21.68
C GLY A 23 -9.26 0.70 -20.51
N GLU A 24 -9.88 1.87 -20.29
CA GLU A 24 -9.68 2.60 -19.05
C GLU A 24 -10.21 1.69 -17.94
N ASP A 25 -9.34 0.84 -17.38
CA ASP A 25 -9.56 0.24 -16.08
C ASP A 25 -9.57 1.43 -15.12
N VAL A 26 -10.76 1.96 -14.87
CA VAL A 26 -11.00 2.92 -13.80
C VAL A 26 -10.68 2.18 -12.51
N VAL A 27 -9.43 2.28 -12.07
CA VAL A 27 -9.01 1.78 -10.76
C VAL A 27 -9.90 2.47 -9.75
N THR A 28 -10.73 1.69 -9.09
CA THR A 28 -11.63 2.22 -8.07
C THR A 28 -10.81 2.73 -6.89
N ASP A 29 -11.31 3.74 -6.16
CA ASP A 29 -10.59 4.30 -5.00
C ASP A 29 -10.19 3.19 -4.00
N ARG A 30 -11.02 2.15 -3.83
CA ARG A 30 -10.70 0.95 -3.04
C ARG A 30 -9.52 0.13 -3.55
N GLU A 31 -9.38 -0.05 -4.86
CA GLU A 31 -8.31 -0.86 -5.46
C GLU A 31 -6.98 -0.11 -5.40
N GLN A 32 -7.04 1.21 -5.57
CA GLN A 32 -5.92 2.09 -5.33
C GLN A 32 -5.48 2.01 -3.85
N MET A 33 -6.40 2.19 -2.90
CA MET A 33 -6.11 2.09 -1.47
C MET A 33 -5.54 0.73 -1.09
N GLN A 34 -6.07 -0.36 -1.66
CA GLN A 34 -5.50 -1.70 -1.46
C GLN A 34 -4.05 -1.77 -1.91
N THR A 35 -3.76 -1.24 -3.10
CA THR A 35 -2.41 -1.23 -3.68
C THR A 35 -1.44 -0.42 -2.82
N GLU A 36 -1.87 0.75 -2.35
CA GLU A 36 -1.08 1.61 -1.47
C GLU A 36 -0.77 0.95 -0.12
N LEU A 37 -1.79 0.40 0.55
CA LEU A 37 -1.60 -0.29 1.83
C LEU A 37 -0.71 -1.53 1.66
N GLN A 38 -0.91 -2.31 0.59
CA GLN A 38 -0.09 -3.49 0.32
C GLN A 38 1.37 -3.14 0.06
N ALA A 39 1.63 -2.05 -0.67
CA ALA A 39 2.99 -1.53 -0.88
C ALA A 39 3.64 -1.14 0.46
N ALA A 40 2.92 -0.38 1.31
CA ALA A 40 3.42 0.02 2.62
C ALA A 40 3.68 -1.19 3.55
N ILE A 41 2.78 -2.18 3.57
CA ILE A 41 2.97 -3.43 4.35
C ILE A 41 4.27 -4.11 3.97
N ASN A 42 4.55 -4.20 2.66
CA ASN A 42 5.75 -4.88 2.14
C ASN A 42 7.02 -4.06 2.34
N GLU A 43 6.98 -2.75 2.06
CA GLU A 43 8.12 -1.85 2.18
C GLU A 43 8.62 -1.74 3.62
N PHE A 44 7.70 -1.55 4.56
CA PHE A 44 8.01 -1.32 5.98
C PHE A 44 8.01 -2.59 6.82
N ARG A 45 7.69 -3.76 6.23
CA ARG A 45 7.55 -5.05 6.91
C ARG A 45 6.64 -4.93 8.13
N ILE A 46 5.39 -4.58 7.86
CA ILE A 46 4.41 -4.32 8.91
C ILE A 46 4.06 -5.62 9.64
N ASP A 47 4.35 -5.66 10.93
CA ASP A 47 4.10 -6.79 11.82
C ASP A 47 2.72 -6.68 12.49
N ASN A 48 2.19 -5.46 12.62
CA ASN A 48 0.92 -5.21 13.29
C ASN A 48 0.22 -3.97 12.72
N ILE A 49 -1.11 -4.00 12.78
CA ILE A 49 -1.97 -2.87 12.41
C ILE A 49 -2.86 -2.46 13.58
N THR A 50 -2.99 -1.17 13.80
CA THR A 50 -4.03 -0.60 14.68
C THR A 50 -5.11 0.01 13.83
N ILE A 51 -6.36 -0.40 14.03
CA ILE A 51 -7.49 0.17 13.31
C ILE A 51 -8.29 1.08 14.24
N HIS A 52 -8.57 2.31 13.79
CA HIS A 52 -9.43 3.27 14.48
C HIS A 52 -10.81 3.38 13.79
N PHE A 53 -11.87 3.20 14.58
CA PHE A 53 -13.26 3.49 14.23
C PHE A 53 -13.83 4.51 15.22
N GLY A 54 -13.81 5.79 14.85
CA GLY A 54 -14.13 6.87 15.78
C GLY A 54 -13.22 6.82 17.02
N GLU A 55 -13.80 6.61 18.20
CA GLU A 55 -13.08 6.54 19.48
C GLU A 55 -12.55 5.14 19.82
N THR A 56 -12.94 4.11 19.06
CA THR A 56 -12.49 2.73 19.28
C THR A 56 -11.21 2.46 18.51
N SER A 57 -10.22 1.83 19.15
CA SER A 57 -9.04 1.30 18.48
C SER A 57 -8.82 -0.17 18.82
N ILE A 58 -8.36 -0.95 17.83
CA ILE A 58 -8.06 -2.37 18.01
C ILE A 58 -6.75 -2.70 17.29
N LEU A 59 -5.87 -3.44 17.96
CA LEU A 59 -4.58 -3.89 17.45
C LEU A 59 -4.69 -5.34 16.94
N PHE A 60 -4.09 -5.61 15.79
CA PHE A 60 -4.02 -6.91 15.13
C PHE A 60 -2.59 -7.20 14.69
N ASN A 61 -2.16 -8.46 14.79
CA ASN A 61 -0.87 -8.89 14.26
C ASN A 61 -1.00 -9.24 12.77
N GLN A 62 0.14 -9.41 12.09
CA GLN A 62 0.19 -9.71 10.65
C GLN A 62 -0.61 -10.96 10.25
N GLU A 63 -0.65 -11.98 11.10
CA GLU A 63 -1.42 -13.21 10.85
C GLU A 63 -2.93 -13.03 10.98
N ASP A 64 -3.36 -11.95 11.65
CA ASP A 64 -4.77 -11.66 11.91
C ASP A 64 -5.42 -10.86 10.77
N PHE A 65 -4.64 -10.38 9.78
CA PHE A 65 -5.19 -9.55 8.70
C PHE A 65 -4.73 -9.94 7.29
N SER A 66 -5.60 -9.68 6.31
CA SER A 66 -5.29 -9.75 4.88
C SER A 66 -5.96 -8.59 4.13
N LEU A 67 -5.47 -8.29 2.93
CA LEU A 67 -6.10 -7.37 1.99
C LEU A 67 -6.68 -8.17 0.82
N GLU A 68 -7.99 -8.09 0.61
CA GLU A 68 -8.69 -8.90 -0.38
C GLU A 68 -9.82 -8.12 -1.06
N ASN A 69 -9.73 -7.98 -2.39
CA ASN A 69 -10.79 -7.43 -3.24
C ASN A 69 -11.35 -6.07 -2.76
N GLY A 70 -10.46 -5.17 -2.31
CA GLY A 70 -10.81 -3.84 -1.81
C GLY A 70 -11.30 -3.83 -0.36
N PHE A 71 -11.01 -4.87 0.42
CA PHE A 71 -11.31 -4.97 1.85
C PHE A 71 -10.07 -5.27 2.67
N LEU A 72 -10.02 -4.69 3.87
CA LEU A 72 -9.20 -5.19 4.96
C LEU A 72 -9.99 -6.27 5.71
N VAL A 73 -9.49 -7.50 5.69
CA VAL A 73 -10.11 -8.66 6.34
C VAL A 73 -9.36 -8.94 7.63
N ILE A 74 -10.09 -9.03 8.75
CA ILE A 74 -9.56 -9.31 10.09
C ILE A 74 -10.14 -10.62 10.62
N ASP A 75 -9.28 -11.47 11.18
CA ASP A 75 -9.57 -12.82 11.69
C ASP A 75 -10.33 -13.70 10.67
N GLY A 76 -10.07 -13.48 9.38
CA GLY A 76 -10.70 -14.18 8.26
C GLY A 76 -12.18 -13.86 8.01
N ASN A 77 -12.86 -13.11 8.89
CA ASN A 77 -14.32 -12.93 8.84
C ASN A 77 -14.79 -11.47 8.84
N ARG A 78 -14.05 -10.56 9.48
CA ARG A 78 -14.47 -9.16 9.62
C ARG A 78 -13.92 -8.35 8.46
N LYS A 79 -14.80 -7.82 7.62
CA LYS A 79 -14.40 -7.05 6.42
C LYS A 79 -14.64 -5.56 6.62
N TYR A 80 -13.60 -4.77 6.36
CA TYR A 80 -13.63 -3.31 6.40
C TYR A 80 -13.39 -2.76 5.01
N ASP A 81 -14.32 -1.92 4.54
CA ASP A 81 -14.28 -1.37 3.19
C ASP A 81 -13.16 -0.33 3.07
N LEU A 82 -12.20 -0.55 2.16
CA LEU A 82 -11.08 0.35 1.97
C LEU A 82 -11.49 1.72 1.43
N ASP A 83 -12.66 1.85 0.79
CA ASP A 83 -13.22 3.16 0.41
C ASP A 83 -13.50 4.06 1.63
N LYS A 84 -13.57 3.48 2.83
CA LYS A 84 -13.80 4.22 4.09
C LYS A 84 -12.52 4.61 4.80
N VAL A 85 -11.34 4.26 4.26
CA VAL A 85 -10.05 4.68 4.83
C VAL A 85 -9.87 6.18 4.59
N ARG A 86 -9.69 6.94 5.67
CA ARG A 86 -9.43 8.39 5.58
C ARG A 86 -7.96 8.69 5.42
N ARG A 87 -7.14 7.94 6.15
CA ARG A 87 -5.68 8.05 6.21
C ARG A 87 -5.12 6.81 6.88
N TYR A 88 -3.84 6.59 6.65
CA TYR A 88 -3.04 5.66 7.43
C TYR A 88 -1.72 6.33 7.82
N ASP A 89 -1.16 5.93 8.95
CA ASP A 89 0.16 6.35 9.40
C ASP A 89 1.05 5.10 9.52
N VAL A 90 2.31 5.21 9.10
CA VAL A 90 3.31 4.13 9.28
C VAL A 90 4.37 4.58 10.27
N ASN A 91 4.67 3.74 11.25
CA ASN A 91 5.74 3.94 12.21
C ASN A 91 6.54 2.65 12.40
N ARG A 92 7.72 2.57 11.77
CA ARG A 92 8.56 1.36 11.74
C ARG A 92 7.77 0.17 11.21
N THR A 93 7.59 -0.88 12.00
CA THR A 93 6.86 -2.10 11.63
C THR A 93 5.39 -2.08 12.07
N SER A 94 4.87 -0.93 12.47
CA SER A 94 3.46 -0.75 12.83
C SER A 94 2.78 0.20 11.86
N MET A 95 1.52 -0.09 11.53
CA MET A 95 0.66 0.80 10.74
C MET A 95 -0.62 1.11 11.50
N THR A 96 -1.10 2.35 11.43
CA THR A 96 -2.38 2.76 12.00
C THR A 96 -3.32 3.18 10.88
N ILE A 97 -4.51 2.59 10.78
CA ILE A 97 -5.50 2.89 9.74
C ILE A 97 -6.73 3.52 10.39
N TYR A 98 -7.17 4.67 9.86
CA TYR A 98 -8.32 5.41 10.38
C TYR A 98 -9.47 5.32 9.39
N PHE A 99 -10.58 4.71 9.81
CA PHE A 99 -11.81 4.60 9.02
C PHE A 99 -12.81 5.72 9.38
N LEU A 100 -13.74 6.02 8.45
CA LEU A 100 -14.95 6.84 8.66
C LEU A 100 -15.99 6.13 9.52
#